data_AF-A0A0G1JT99-F1
#
_entry.id   AF-A0A0G1JT99-F1
#
_cell.length_a   1.000
_cell.length_b   1.000
_cell.length_c   1.000
_cell.angle_alpha   90.00
_cell.angle_beta   90.00
_cell.angle_gamma   90.00
#
_symmetry.space_group_name_H-M   'P 1'
#
loop_
_entity.id
_entity.type
_entity.pdbx_description
1 polymer ?
#
loop_
_entity_poly.entity_id
_entity_poly.type
_entity_poly.pdbx_seq_one_letter_code
_entity_poly.pdbx_strand_id
1 'polypeptide(L)' 'MIDRSPYKMSQEVIDEVMSALQSIKSYGSIEIYVQDNVVTQITVRNIKKFRGEHNGVEKHETRSIKVS' A
#
# COMPACT_ATOMS: atom_id res chain seq x y z
N MET A 1 -21.83 -10.00 -21.02
CA MET A 1 -20.59 -10.43 -20.33
C MET A 1 -19.46 -9.59 -20.89
N ILE A 2 -18.69 -8.91 -20.03
CA ILE A 2 -17.55 -8.10 -20.47
C ILE A 2 -16.45 -9.07 -20.93
N ASP A 3 -16.07 -8.99 -22.19
CA ASP A 3 -14.98 -9.74 -22.78
C ASP A 3 -13.67 -9.32 -22.11
N ARG A 4 -13.14 -10.16 -21.23
CA ARG A 4 -11.79 -10.00 -20.64
C ARG A 4 -10.82 -10.74 -21.54
N SER A 5 -10.49 -10.13 -22.68
CA SER A 5 -9.38 -10.57 -23.53
C SER A 5 -8.16 -10.85 -22.64
N PRO A 6 -7.50 -12.02 -22.76
CA PRO A 6 -6.41 -12.42 -21.89
C PRO A 6 -5.16 -11.65 -22.32
N TYR A 7 -5.10 -10.36 -21.98
CA TYR A 7 -3.81 -9.75 -21.73
C TYR A 7 -3.23 -10.57 -20.59
N LYS A 8 -2.34 -11.51 -20.94
CA LYS A 8 -1.59 -12.29 -19.96
C LYS A 8 -0.91 -11.24 -19.08
N MET A 9 -1.48 -10.98 -17.91
CA MET A 9 -0.75 -10.25 -16.88
C MET A 9 0.54 -11.04 -16.69
N SER A 10 1.69 -10.36 -16.75
CA SER A 10 2.95 -11.03 -16.52
C SER A 10 2.89 -11.67 -15.14
N GLN A 11 3.40 -12.90 -15.04
CA GLN A 11 3.45 -13.61 -13.76
C GLN A 11 4.17 -12.75 -12.70
N GLU A 12 5.16 -11.97 -13.14
CA GLU A 12 5.87 -10.96 -12.34
C GLU A 12 4.94 -9.97 -11.63
N VAL A 13 3.95 -9.39 -12.33
CA VAL A 13 3.02 -8.44 -11.71
C VAL A 13 2.12 -9.13 -10.68
N ILE A 14 1.71 -10.36 -10.97
CA ILE A 14 0.91 -11.16 -10.03
C ILE A 14 1.74 -11.46 -8.78
N ASP A 15 2.99 -11.88 -8.95
CA ASP A 15 3.89 -12.23 -7.86
C ASP A 15 4.23 -10.99 -6.99
N GLU A 16 4.42 -9.82 -7.61
CA GLU A 16 4.62 -8.55 -6.91
C GLU A 16 3.38 -8.13 -6.10
N VAL A 17 2.18 -8.23 -6.67
CA VAL A 17 0.93 -7.95 -5.93
C VAL A 17 0.75 -8.93 -4.77
N MET A 18 1.06 -10.21 -4.98
CA MET A 18 0.99 -11.23 -3.93
C MET A 18 2.00 -10.97 -2.81
N SER A 19 3.24 -10.63 -3.17
CA SER A 19 4.30 -10.26 -2.22
C SER A 19 3.90 -9.01 -1.40
N ALA A 20 3.35 -8.00 -2.07
CA ALA A 20 2.85 -6.79 -1.42
C ALA A 20 1.72 -7.09 -0.41
N LEU A 21 0.78 -7.97 -0.76
CA LEU A 21 -0.29 -8.43 0.15
C LEU A 21 0.27 -9.17 1.36
N GLN A 22 1.21 -10.09 1.15
CA GLN A 22 1.85 -10.86 2.21
C GLN A 22 2.70 -10.00 3.16
N SER A 23 3.22 -8.87 2.66
CA SER A 23 4.00 -7.94 3.49
C SER A 23 3.15 -7.21 4.54
N ILE A 24 1.82 -7.21 4.41
CA ILE A 24 0.90 -6.63 5.39
C ILE A 24 0.74 -7.58 6.58
N LYS A 25 1.38 -7.25 7.70
CA LYS A 25 1.42 -8.14 8.86
C LYS A 25 0.13 -8.17 9.69
N SER A 26 -0.70 -7.12 9.64
CA SER A 26 -1.90 -7.02 10.49
C SER A 26 -3.01 -6.20 9.86
N TYR A 27 -2.83 -4.88 9.76
CA TYR A 27 -3.73 -3.98 9.06
C TYR A 27 -2.93 -3.19 8.06
N GLY A 28 -3.55 -2.86 6.93
CA GLY A 28 -2.89 -2.08 5.90
C GLY A 28 -3.74 -1.94 4.67
N SER A 29 -3.15 -1.31 3.67
CA SER A 29 -3.73 -1.18 2.33
C SER A 29 -2.63 -1.31 1.29
N ILE A 30 -3.05 -1.66 0.08
CA ILE A 30 -2.23 -1.58 -1.12
C ILE A 30 -2.89 -0.61 -2.07
N GLU A 31 -2.08 0.25 -2.66
CA GLU A 31 -2.47 1.10 -3.78
C GLU A 31 -1.68 0.65 -5.02
N ILE A 32 -2.39 0.43 -6.12
CA ILE A 32 -1.81 0.01 -7.39
C ILE A 32 -2.04 1.13 -8.39
N TYR A 33 -0.96 1.66 -8.95
CA TYR A 33 -0.98 2.69 -9.97
C TYR A 33 -0.76 2.05 -11.33
N VAL A 34 -1.66 2.34 -12.26
CA VAL A 34 -1.63 1.85 -13.64
C VAL A 34 -1.54 3.04 -14.57
N GLN A 35 -0.55 3.05 -15.45
CA GLN A 35 -0.39 4.04 -16.51
C GLN A 35 -0.11 3.31 -17.83
N ASP A 36 -0.70 3.77 -18.92
CA ASP A 36 -0.50 3.17 -20.25
C ASP A 36 -0.77 1.65 -20.30
N ASN A 37 -1.75 1.19 -19.52
CA ASN A 37 -2.11 -0.22 -19.31
C ASN A 37 -1.03 -1.08 -18.63
N VAL A 38 -0.04 -0.47 -17.98
CA VAL A 38 1.05 -1.12 -17.26
C VAL A 38 1.04 -0.69 -15.79
N VAL A 39 1.26 -1.64 -14.88
CA VAL A 39 1.47 -1.33 -13.45
C VAL A 39 2.80 -0.59 -13.32
N THR A 40 2.76 0.65 -12.84
CA THR A 40 3.96 1.49 -12.70
C THR A 40 4.42 1.59 -11.25
N GLN A 41 3.51 1.43 -10.29
CA GLN A 41 3.83 1.50 -8.88
C GLN A 41 2.85 0.67 -8.04
N ILE A 42 3.40 -0.01 -7.04
CA ILE A 42 2.65 -0.63 -5.94
C ILE A 42 3.12 0.01 -4.65
N THR A 43 2.19 0.57 -3.88
CA THR A 43 2.46 1.16 -2.58
C THR A 43 1.77 0.36 -1.49
N VAL A 44 2.55 -0.07 -0.50
CA VAL A 44 2.02 -0.80 0.66
C VAL A 44 2.04 0.10 1.88
N ARG A 45 0.86 0.32 2.48
CA ARG A 45 0.72 1.04 3.74
C ARG A 45 0.46 0.06 4.87
N ASN A 46 1.44 -0.16 5.72
CA ASN A 46 1.29 -0.93 6.95
C ASN A 46 0.72 -0.06 8.08
N ILE A 47 -0.41 -0.46 8.65
CA ILE A 47 -1.10 0.25 9.72
C ILE A 47 -0.93 -0.55 11.01
N LYS A 48 -0.16 0.00 11.94
CA LYS A 48 -0.05 -0.55 13.29
C LYS A 48 -1.09 0.10 14.20
N LYS A 49 -2.14 -0.65 14.55
CA LYS A 49 -3.04 -0.23 15.62
C LYS A 49 -2.30 -0.37 16.95
N PHE A 50 -1.93 0.74 17.56
CA PHE A 50 -1.51 0.73 18.96
C PHE A 50 -2.77 0.54 19.80
N ARG A 51 -2.75 -0.49 20.65
CA ARG A 51 -3.80 -0.74 21.64
C ARG A 51 -3.63 0.30 22.76
N GLY A 52 -3.93 1.56 22.46
CA GLY A 52 -4.29 2.53 23.48
C GLY A 52 -5.74 2.26 23.83
N GLU A 53 -6.04 2.12 25.12
CA GLU A 53 -7.40 2.28 25.61
C GLU A 53 -8.09 3.44 24.90
N HIS A 54 -9.35 3.21 24.55
CA HIS A 54 -10.29 4.14 23.93
C HIS A 54 -9.90 5.62 24.07
N ASN A 55 -9.50 6.25 22.96
CA ASN A 55 -9.95 7.56 22.47
C ASN A 55 -8.94 8.08 21.44
N GLY A 56 -9.43 8.47 20.27
CA GLY A 56 -8.62 9.05 19.20
C GLY A 56 -7.93 10.32 19.66
N VAL A 57 -6.59 10.32 19.64
CA VAL A 57 -5.80 11.53 19.60
C VAL A 57 -4.74 11.31 18.53
N GLU A 58 -4.96 11.89 17.34
CA GLU A 58 -3.92 12.03 16.33
C GLU A 58 -2.82 12.93 16.90
N LYS A 59 -1.65 12.36 17.15
CA LYS A 59 -0.46 13.14 17.50
C LYS A 59 0.30 13.46 16.22
N HIS A 60 0.17 14.70 15.75
CA HIS A 60 1.11 15.29 14.80
C HIS A 60 2.38 15.72 15.55
N GLU A 61 3.51 15.06 15.28
CA GLU A 61 4.82 15.49 15.76
C GLU A 61 5.49 16.32 14.66
N THR A 62 5.57 17.64 14.86
CA THR A 62 6.40 18.53 14.02
C THR A 62 7.74 18.74 14.70
N ARG A 63 8.83 18.27 14.09
CA ARG A 63 10.19 18.59 14.54
C ARG A 63 10.70 19.82 13.81
N SER A 64 11.01 20.88 14.55
CA SER A 64 11.75 22.03 14.04
C SER A 64 13.24 21.75 14.18
N ILE A 65 13.97 21.76 13.08
CA ILE A 65 15.44 21.68 13.07
C ILE A 65 15.95 23.10 13.29
N LYS A 66 16.69 23.32 14.38
CA LYS A 66 17.39 24.60 14.61
C LYS A 66 18.72 24.51 13.87
N VAL A 67 18.87 25.35 12.84
CA VAL A 67 20.16 25.51 12.14
C VAL A 67 20.93 26.57 12.92
N SER A 68 22.11 26.20 13.43
CA SER A 68 23.08 27.11 14.03
C SER A 68 23.85 27.87 12.95
#